data_AF-A0A932CFE5-F1
#
_entry.id   AF-A0A932CFE5-F1
#
_cell.length_a   1.000
_cell.length_b   1.000
_cell.length_c   1.000
_cell.angle_alpha   90.00
_cell.angle_beta   90.00
_cell.angle_gamma   90.00
#
_symmetry.space_group_name_H-M   'P 1'
#
loop_
_entity.id
_entity.type
_entity.pdbx_description
1 polymer ?
#
loop_
_entity_poly.entity_id
_entity_poly.type
_entity_poly.pdbx_seq_one_letter_code
_entity_poly.pdbx_strand_id
1 'polypeptide(L)'
;MHHSMKLYSRHREIFIRAYIFFGKWTRIPVIGRLVRAVANAYGAGVTRAYLLNYAEAREIVANARGIALSPCTCRAVFKNCDHPVQAELMIGASRHAFIHERPAAHREISKDEALDILKKCHEGGLMHTIVKCRDEYYAICNCCTCCCVPYRLQKNYGIGKALSRNNNIVREFKKLLPQ
;
A
#
# COMPACT_ATOMS: atom_id res chain seq x y z
N MET A 1 -6.19 17.37 5.68
CA MET A 1 -5.38 16.15 5.41
C MET A 1 -5.17 15.82 3.92
N HIS A 2 -5.95 16.39 2.99
CA HIS A 2 -5.77 16.11 1.55
C HIS A 2 -4.42 16.57 0.95
N HIS A 3 -3.77 17.61 1.49
CA HIS A 3 -2.55 18.17 0.87
C HIS A 3 -1.35 17.21 0.91
N SER A 4 -1.14 16.49 2.01
CA SER A 4 -0.05 15.50 2.12
C SER A 4 -0.25 14.32 1.15
N MET A 5 -1.50 13.93 0.90
CA MET A 5 -1.83 12.83 0.00
C MET A 5 -1.67 13.23 -1.47
N LYS A 6 -1.97 14.49 -1.81
CA LYS A 6 -1.69 15.07 -3.14
C LYS A 6 -0.19 15.10 -3.44
N LEU A 7 0.61 15.65 -2.53
CA LEU A 7 2.07 15.68 -2.67
C LEU A 7 2.65 14.26 -2.81
N TYR A 8 2.17 13.33 -1.97
CA TYR A 8 2.57 11.93 -2.05
C TYR A 8 2.18 11.28 -3.38
N SER A 9 0.95 11.51 -3.88
CA SER A 9 0.49 10.99 -5.17
C SER A 9 1.36 11.51 -6.32
N ARG A 10 1.63 12.82 -6.34
CA ARG A 10 2.43 13.47 -7.39
C ARG A 10 3.86 12.94 -7.45
N HIS A 11 4.51 12.75 -6.30
CA HIS A 11 5.91 12.35 -6.19
C HIS A 11 6.13 10.91 -5.70
N ARG A 12 5.13 10.04 -5.83
CA ARG A 12 5.13 8.68 -5.24
C ARG A 12 6.33 7.85 -5.66
N GLU A 13 6.74 7.99 -6.92
CA GLU A 13 7.87 7.27 -7.52
C GLU A 13 9.21 7.66 -6.87
N ILE A 14 9.39 8.95 -6.59
CA ILE A 14 10.58 9.49 -5.91
C ILE A 14 10.62 8.97 -4.47
N PHE A 15 9.50 9.05 -3.74
CA PHE A 15 9.42 8.56 -2.36
C PHE A 15 9.74 7.06 -2.26
N ILE A 16 9.19 6.25 -3.18
CA ILE A 16 9.44 4.81 -3.22
C ILE A 16 10.92 4.49 -3.45
N ARG A 17 11.58 5.19 -4.38
CA ARG A 17 13.04 5.04 -4.59
C ARG A 17 13.83 5.46 -3.36
N ALA A 18 13.47 6.59 -2.75
CA ALA A 18 14.10 7.09 -1.54
C ALA A 18 13.99 6.11 -0.37
N TYR A 19 12.81 5.51 -0.12
CA TYR A 19 12.64 4.52 0.94
C TYR A 19 13.59 3.32 0.78
N ILE A 20 13.72 2.78 -0.43
CA ILE A 20 14.63 1.66 -0.68
C ILE A 20 16.10 2.09 -0.56
N PHE A 21 16.44 3.29 -1.01
CA PHE A 21 17.79 3.85 -0.88
C PHE A 21 18.19 3.99 0.59
N PHE A 22 17.39 4.68 1.40
CA PHE A 22 17.65 4.86 2.84
C PHE A 22 17.52 3.56 3.63
N GLY A 23 16.71 2.61 3.16
CA GLY A 23 16.66 1.26 3.73
C GLY A 23 18.03 0.58 3.76
N LYS A 24 18.90 0.82 2.77
CA LYS A 24 20.27 0.27 2.73
C LYS A 24 21.14 0.76 3.90
N TRP A 25 20.88 1.96 4.43
CA TRP A 25 21.64 2.53 5.55
C TRP A 25 21.45 1.75 6.85
N THR A 26 20.41 0.92 6.95
CA THR A 26 20.22 -0.03 8.07
C THR A 26 21.32 -1.09 8.18
N ARG A 27 22.16 -1.23 7.15
CA ARG A 27 23.30 -2.18 7.10
C ARG A 27 24.64 -1.53 7.47
N ILE A 28 24.68 -0.22 7.74
CA ILE A 28 25.91 0.46 8.14
C ILE A 28 26.21 0.11 9.61
N PRO A 29 27.41 -0.40 9.95
CA PRO A 29 27.69 -0.98 11.28
C PRO A 29 27.37 -0.08 12.48
N VAL A 30 27.59 1.23 12.35
CA VAL A 30 27.45 2.19 13.47
C VAL A 30 26.05 2.80 13.54
N ILE A 31 25.51 3.27 12.41
CA ILE A 31 24.24 3.99 12.38
C ILE A 31 23.03 3.10 12.05
N GLY A 32 23.25 1.86 11.62
CA GLY A 32 22.20 0.99 11.07
C GLY A 32 21.08 0.69 12.07
N ARG A 33 21.42 0.52 13.36
CA ARG A 33 20.43 0.33 14.43
C ARG A 33 19.55 1.56 14.63
N LEU A 34 20.16 2.76 14.63
CA LEU A 34 19.44 4.03 14.75
C LEU A 34 18.53 4.26 13.54
N VAL A 35 19.05 4.07 12.31
CA VAL A 35 18.26 4.19 11.08
C VAL A 35 17.04 3.25 11.12
N ARG A 36 17.23 2.00 11.57
CA ARG A 36 16.13 1.04 11.71
C ARG A 36 15.12 1.46 12.77
N ALA A 37 15.56 2.01 13.89
CA ALA A 37 14.68 2.52 14.94
C ALA A 37 13.82 3.69 14.43
N VAL A 38 14.45 4.67 13.78
CA VAL A 38 13.76 5.84 13.17
C VAL A 38 12.78 5.39 12.09
N ALA A 39 13.20 4.49 11.20
CA ALA A 39 12.32 3.97 10.16
C ALA A 39 11.12 3.20 10.73
N ASN A 40 11.30 2.47 11.82
CA ASN A 40 10.19 1.79 12.50
C ASN A 40 9.26 2.77 13.23
N ALA A 41 9.78 3.85 13.83
CA ALA A 41 8.96 4.90 14.43
C ALA A 41 8.12 5.63 13.37
N TYR A 42 8.74 5.97 12.23
CA TYR A 42 8.04 6.52 11.07
C TYR A 42 6.96 5.58 10.55
N GLY A 43 7.29 4.28 10.41
CA GLY A 43 6.32 3.26 10.08
C GLY A 43 5.16 3.28 11.07
N ALA A 44 5.44 3.17 12.36
CA ALA A 44 4.42 3.12 13.41
C ALA A 44 3.42 4.30 13.40
N GLY A 45 3.89 5.52 13.13
CA GLY A 45 3.09 6.74 13.25
C GLY A 45 2.61 7.38 11.94
N VAL A 46 3.23 7.07 10.79
CA VAL A 46 2.99 7.80 9.54
C VAL A 46 2.44 6.92 8.42
N THR A 47 3.13 5.83 8.05
CA THR A 47 2.63 4.96 6.98
C THR A 47 2.99 3.50 7.20
N ARG A 48 1.99 2.62 7.06
CA ARG A 48 2.13 1.18 7.25
C ARG A 48 1.32 0.42 6.23
N ALA A 49 1.83 -0.75 5.87
CA ALA A 49 1.04 -1.77 5.21
C ALA A 49 0.72 -2.90 6.20
N TYR A 50 -0.47 -3.47 6.06
CA TYR A 50 -0.88 -4.66 6.79
C TYR A 50 -1.17 -5.78 5.80
N LEU A 51 -0.63 -6.98 6.08
CA LEU A 51 -0.94 -8.19 5.33
C LEU A 51 -2.41 -8.59 5.58
N LEU A 52 -3.09 -8.91 4.49
CA LEU A 52 -4.45 -9.44 4.47
C LEU A 52 -4.44 -10.86 3.94
N ASN A 53 -5.27 -11.72 4.51
CA ASN A 53 -5.69 -12.92 3.80
C ASN A 53 -6.75 -12.56 2.75
N TYR A 54 -7.07 -13.51 1.88
CA TYR A 54 -8.02 -13.27 0.78
C TYR A 54 -9.43 -12.89 1.27
N ALA A 55 -9.93 -13.54 2.32
CA ALA A 55 -11.25 -13.26 2.88
C ALA A 55 -11.34 -11.83 3.45
N GLU A 56 -10.33 -11.40 4.19
CA GLU A 56 -10.25 -10.04 4.74
C GLU A 56 -10.22 -8.98 3.65
N ALA A 57 -9.44 -9.22 2.59
CA ALA A 57 -9.37 -8.28 1.47
C ALA A 57 -10.72 -8.16 0.74
N ARG A 58 -11.43 -9.27 0.52
CA ARG A 58 -12.81 -9.25 -0.01
C ARG A 58 -13.77 -8.48 0.90
N GLU A 59 -13.66 -8.69 2.21
CA GLU A 59 -14.54 -8.02 3.17
C GLU A 59 -14.31 -6.50 3.20
N ILE A 60 -13.05 -6.06 3.11
CA ILE A 60 -12.73 -4.63 3.01
C ILE A 60 -13.29 -4.04 1.71
N VAL A 61 -13.13 -4.72 0.57
CA VAL A 61 -13.73 -4.31 -0.72
C VAL A 61 -15.25 -4.19 -0.60
N ALA A 62 -15.91 -5.17 0.01
CA ALA A 62 -17.36 -5.17 0.18
C ALA A 62 -17.87 -3.98 1.01
N ASN A 63 -17.07 -3.51 1.99
CA ASN A 63 -17.42 -2.40 2.87
C ASN A 63 -16.90 -1.03 2.41
N ALA A 64 -16.05 -0.97 1.38
CA ALA A 64 -15.47 0.29 0.90
C ALA A 64 -16.54 1.22 0.31
N ARG A 65 -16.53 2.50 0.72
CA ARG A 65 -17.39 3.58 0.18
C ARG A 65 -16.76 4.20 -1.07
N GLY A 66 -16.74 3.42 -2.15
CA GLY A 66 -16.19 3.77 -3.46
C GLY A 66 -14.77 3.23 -3.69
N ILE A 67 -14.50 2.83 -4.94
CA ILE A 67 -13.28 2.12 -5.33
C ILE A 67 -12.78 2.68 -6.67
N ALA A 68 -11.47 2.86 -6.79
CA ALA A 68 -10.83 3.16 -8.06
C ALA A 68 -9.64 2.23 -8.32
N LEU A 69 -9.58 1.67 -9.53
CA LEU A 69 -8.44 0.91 -10.01
C LEU A 69 -7.27 1.85 -10.29
N SER A 70 -6.07 1.43 -9.90
CA SER A 70 -4.84 2.20 -10.02
C SER A 70 -3.63 1.32 -10.35
N PRO A 71 -2.60 1.89 -11.00
CA PRO A 71 -1.36 1.20 -11.25
C PRO A 71 -0.55 1.01 -9.96
N CYS A 72 0.00 -0.19 -9.78
CA CYS A 72 0.93 -0.49 -8.72
C CYS A 72 2.23 0.31 -8.94
N THR A 73 2.42 1.36 -8.14
CA THR A 73 3.56 2.26 -8.31
C THR A 73 4.90 1.55 -8.12
N CYS A 74 4.99 0.61 -7.18
CA CYS A 74 6.23 -0.15 -6.95
C CYS A 74 6.64 -0.95 -8.20
N ARG A 75 5.67 -1.59 -8.87
CA ARG A 75 5.93 -2.41 -10.06
C ARG A 75 6.30 -1.55 -11.26
N ALA A 76 5.61 -0.42 -11.47
CA ALA A 76 5.92 0.54 -12.51
C ALA A 76 7.33 1.15 -12.37
N VAL A 77 7.78 1.39 -11.13
CA VAL A 77 9.09 1.98 -10.84
C VAL A 77 10.24 1.00 -10.99
N PHE A 78 10.10 -0.22 -10.44
CA PHE A 78 11.22 -1.17 -10.35
C PHE A 78 11.26 -2.18 -11.50
N LYS A 79 10.10 -2.55 -12.09
CA LYS A 79 10.01 -3.48 -13.23
C LYS A 79 10.78 -4.80 -13.05
N ASN A 80 10.80 -5.36 -11.84
CA ASN A 80 11.50 -6.63 -11.54
C ASN A 80 10.67 -7.88 -11.87
N CYS A 81 9.48 -7.75 -12.47
CA CYS A 81 8.59 -8.87 -12.82
C CYS A 81 7.49 -8.43 -13.79
N ASP A 82 6.84 -9.40 -14.45
CA ASP A 82 5.79 -9.18 -15.47
C ASP A 82 4.35 -9.24 -14.95
N HIS A 83 4.16 -9.28 -13.63
CA HIS A 83 2.82 -9.22 -13.03
C HIS A 83 2.04 -7.96 -13.50
N PRO A 84 0.70 -8.00 -13.54
CA PRO A 84 -0.10 -6.90 -14.07
C PRO A 84 0.12 -5.61 -13.26
N VAL A 85 0.33 -4.48 -13.94
CA VAL A 85 0.52 -3.18 -13.25
C VAL A 85 -0.81 -2.66 -12.67
N GLN A 86 -1.93 -2.84 -13.36
CA GLN A 86 -3.27 -2.43 -12.90
C GLN A 86 -3.78 -3.40 -11.82
N ALA A 87 -3.36 -3.19 -10.58
CA ALA A 87 -3.54 -4.14 -9.48
C ALA A 87 -3.65 -3.47 -8.10
N GLU A 88 -3.81 -2.15 -8.03
CA GLU A 88 -4.03 -1.42 -6.77
C GLU A 88 -5.45 -0.88 -6.73
N LEU A 89 -6.15 -1.07 -5.61
CA LEU A 89 -7.53 -0.64 -5.42
C LEU A 89 -7.55 0.50 -4.40
N MET A 90 -7.77 1.71 -4.86
CA MET A 90 -7.91 2.88 -3.98
C MET A 90 -9.30 2.88 -3.39
N ILE A 91 -9.42 3.12 -2.09
CA ILE A 91 -10.68 2.98 -1.34
C ILE A 91 -11.03 4.25 -0.57
N GLY A 92 -12.33 4.46 -0.37
CA GLY A 92 -12.84 5.58 0.42
C GLY A 92 -12.56 6.95 -0.23
N ALA A 93 -12.67 8.02 0.55
CA ALA A 93 -12.57 9.40 0.04
C ALA A 93 -11.19 9.71 -0.58
N SER A 94 -10.13 9.06 -0.10
CA SER A 94 -8.77 9.21 -0.62
C SER A 94 -8.66 9.03 -2.14
N ARG A 95 -9.48 8.14 -2.74
CA ARG A 95 -9.45 7.83 -4.19
C ARG A 95 -9.61 9.08 -5.05
N HIS A 96 -10.42 10.04 -4.61
CA HIS A 96 -10.66 11.28 -5.37
C HIS A 96 -9.38 12.11 -5.50
N ALA A 97 -8.51 12.12 -4.48
CA ALA A 97 -7.22 12.79 -4.58
C ALA A 97 -6.32 12.13 -5.63
N PHE A 98 -6.31 10.80 -5.71
CA PHE A 98 -5.51 10.09 -6.72
C PHE A 98 -6.04 10.33 -8.12
N ILE A 99 -7.35 10.15 -8.33
CA ILE A 99 -8.01 10.45 -9.62
C ILE A 99 -7.75 11.89 -10.04
N HIS A 100 -7.90 12.86 -9.14
CA HIS A 100 -7.66 14.27 -9.47
C HIS A 100 -6.22 14.56 -9.89
N GLU A 101 -5.23 13.99 -9.18
CA GLU A 101 -3.81 14.25 -9.48
C GLU A 101 -3.31 13.50 -10.74
N ARG A 102 -3.89 12.34 -11.07
CA ARG A 102 -3.49 11.54 -12.25
C ARG A 102 -4.70 10.90 -12.96
N PRO A 103 -5.62 11.69 -13.55
CA PRO A 103 -6.92 11.20 -14.03
C PRO A 103 -6.82 10.09 -15.08
N ALA A 104 -5.82 10.15 -15.97
CA ALA A 104 -5.60 9.11 -16.98
C ALA A 104 -5.11 7.77 -16.41
N ALA A 105 -4.59 7.74 -15.18
CA ALA A 105 -4.05 6.54 -14.56
C ALA A 105 -5.05 5.80 -13.67
N HIS A 106 -6.18 6.45 -13.32
CA HIS A 106 -7.12 5.95 -12.33
C HIS A 106 -8.52 5.83 -12.94
N ARG A 107 -9.21 4.75 -12.64
CA ARG A 107 -10.58 4.51 -13.13
C ARG A 107 -11.48 4.08 -11.98
N GLU A 108 -12.60 4.76 -11.78
CA GLU A 108 -13.60 4.27 -10.84
C GLU A 108 -14.19 2.96 -11.33
N ILE A 109 -14.39 2.01 -10.42
CA ILE A 109 -14.84 0.65 -10.72
C ILE A 109 -15.91 0.20 -9.73
N SER A 110 -16.72 -0.77 -10.13
CA SER A 110 -17.70 -1.40 -9.24
C SER A 110 -17.02 -2.28 -8.19
N LYS A 111 -17.77 -2.63 -7.14
CA LYS A 111 -17.30 -3.60 -6.14
C LYS A 111 -17.08 -4.98 -6.76
N ASP A 112 -17.94 -5.40 -7.68
CA ASP A 112 -17.81 -6.69 -8.35
C ASP A 112 -16.55 -6.75 -9.22
N GLU A 113 -16.27 -5.69 -9.98
CA GLU A 113 -15.03 -5.58 -10.75
C GLU A 113 -13.80 -5.60 -9.83
N ALA A 114 -13.87 -4.92 -8.68
CA ALA A 114 -12.79 -4.94 -7.70
C ALA A 114 -12.56 -6.33 -7.10
N LEU A 115 -13.62 -7.09 -6.84
CA LEU A 115 -13.56 -8.48 -6.36
C LEU A 115 -12.98 -9.42 -7.43
N ASP A 116 -13.31 -9.23 -8.70
CA ASP A 116 -12.74 -10.00 -9.81
C ASP A 116 -11.24 -9.74 -9.98
N ILE A 117 -10.81 -8.47 -9.87
CA ILE A 117 -9.39 -8.10 -9.90
C ILE A 117 -8.67 -8.73 -8.70
N LEU A 118 -9.27 -8.67 -7.50
CA LEU A 118 -8.71 -9.29 -6.31
C LEU A 118 -8.54 -10.80 -6.49
N LYS A 119 -9.54 -11.49 -7.05
CA LYS A 119 -9.49 -12.92 -7.37
C LYS A 119 -8.36 -13.25 -8.34
N LYS A 120 -8.27 -12.53 -9.48
CA LYS A 120 -7.19 -12.72 -10.46
C LYS A 120 -5.81 -12.50 -9.85
N CYS A 121 -5.67 -11.48 -8.99
CA CYS A 121 -4.42 -11.23 -8.28
C CYS A 121 -4.08 -12.36 -7.31
N HIS A 122 -5.06 -12.87 -6.57
CA HIS A 122 -4.89 -13.98 -5.64
C HIS A 122 -4.45 -15.26 -6.35
N GLU A 123 -5.16 -15.62 -7.43
CA GLU A 123 -4.84 -16.79 -8.28
C GLU A 123 -3.46 -16.65 -8.95
N GLY A 124 -3.07 -15.42 -9.28
CA GLY A 124 -1.72 -15.09 -9.77
C GLY A 124 -0.64 -15.03 -8.68
N GLY A 125 -0.93 -15.42 -7.44
CA GLY A 125 0.05 -15.48 -6.35
C GLY A 125 0.46 -14.12 -5.76
N LEU A 126 -0.29 -13.05 -6.03
CA LEU A 126 -0.03 -11.74 -5.44
C LEU A 126 -0.58 -11.68 -4.00
N MET A 127 0.23 -11.14 -3.08
CA MET A 127 -0.19 -10.95 -1.69
C MET A 127 -1.07 -9.71 -1.54
N HIS A 128 -2.11 -9.81 -0.71
CA HIS A 128 -3.00 -8.68 -0.42
C HIS A 128 -2.50 -7.89 0.78
N THR A 129 -2.54 -6.57 0.66
CA THR A 129 -2.19 -5.65 1.74
C THR A 129 -3.15 -4.49 1.78
N ILE A 130 -3.46 -3.96 2.96
CA ILE A 130 -4.09 -2.65 3.10
C ILE A 130 -3.06 -1.63 3.58
N VAL A 131 -3.07 -0.44 2.99
CA VAL A 131 -2.11 0.62 3.29
C VAL A 131 -2.81 1.73 4.05
N LYS A 132 -2.18 2.12 5.16
CA LYS A 132 -2.60 3.22 6.03
C LYS A 132 -1.62 4.38 5.89
N CYS A 133 -2.13 5.59 5.81
CA CYS A 133 -1.38 6.83 5.98
C CYS A 133 -2.01 7.60 7.14
N ARG A 134 -1.25 7.79 8.22
CA ARG A 134 -1.71 8.30 9.52
C ARG A 134 -2.94 7.51 9.99
N ASP A 135 -4.11 8.13 9.96
CA ASP A 135 -5.35 7.55 10.44
C ASP A 135 -6.29 7.04 9.35
N GLU A 136 -5.87 7.12 8.08
CA GLU A 136 -6.71 6.76 6.93
C GLU A 136 -6.16 5.54 6.18
N TYR A 137 -7.02 4.53 5.98
CA TYR A 137 -6.77 3.45 5.04
C TYR A 137 -7.17 3.91 3.64
N TYR A 138 -6.24 3.86 2.69
CA TYR A 138 -6.43 4.51 1.39
C TYR A 138 -6.34 3.55 0.20
N ALA A 139 -5.72 2.39 0.35
CA ALA A 139 -5.58 1.43 -0.74
C ALA A 139 -5.49 -0.02 -0.25
N ILE A 140 -6.03 -0.93 -1.05
CA ILE A 140 -5.66 -2.34 -1.06
C ILE A 140 -4.65 -2.55 -2.20
N CYS A 141 -3.45 -3.01 -1.87
CA CYS A 141 -2.41 -3.30 -2.84
C CYS A 141 -2.26 -4.80 -3.04
N ASN A 142 -2.35 -5.25 -4.30
CA ASN A 142 -2.02 -6.62 -4.72
C ASN A 142 -0.53 -6.69 -5.11
N CYS A 143 0.28 -7.00 -4.10
CA CYS A 143 1.72 -6.86 -4.12
C CYS A 143 2.42 -8.12 -4.64
N CYS A 144 3.53 -7.93 -5.35
CA CYS A 144 4.51 -8.98 -5.62
C CYS A 144 5.70 -8.86 -4.66
N THR A 145 6.39 -9.96 -4.38
CA THR A 145 7.59 -9.97 -3.52
C THR A 145 8.79 -9.25 -4.19
N CYS A 146 8.84 -9.22 -5.52
CA CYS A 146 9.95 -8.64 -6.30
C CYS A 146 10.03 -7.11 -6.21
N CYS A 147 8.88 -6.42 -6.16
CA CYS A 147 8.82 -4.96 -6.24
C CYS A 147 8.30 -4.29 -4.96
N CYS A 148 7.44 -4.96 -4.18
CA CYS A 148 6.72 -4.33 -3.07
C CYS A 148 7.65 -3.68 -2.05
N VAL A 149 7.54 -2.36 -1.89
CA VAL A 149 8.40 -1.59 -0.99
C VAL A 149 8.20 -1.99 0.47
N PRO A 150 6.98 -2.00 1.04
CA PRO A 150 6.78 -2.46 2.42
C PRO A 150 7.40 -3.83 2.70
N TYR A 151 7.19 -4.79 1.80
CA TYR A 151 7.76 -6.13 1.91
C TYR A 151 9.29 -6.11 1.87
N ARG A 152 9.90 -5.41 0.91
CA ARG A 152 11.36 -5.30 0.80
C ARG A 152 11.98 -4.59 2.00
N LEU A 153 11.32 -3.55 2.53
CA LEU A 153 11.75 -2.85 3.75
C LEU A 153 11.75 -3.78 4.97
N GLN A 154 10.67 -4.54 5.14
CA GLN A 154 10.54 -5.52 6.21
C GLN A 154 11.58 -6.65 6.07
N LYS A 155 11.60 -7.30 4.89
CA LYS A 155 12.38 -8.51 4.65
C LYS A 155 13.88 -8.26 4.52
N ASN A 156 14.30 -7.23 3.78
CA ASN A 156 15.72 -7.05 3.40
C ASN A 156 16.47 -6.09 4.32
N TYR A 157 15.75 -5.23 5.06
CA TYR A 157 16.32 -4.18 5.90
C TYR A 157 15.84 -4.24 7.36
N GLY A 158 14.97 -5.19 7.70
CA GLY A 158 14.49 -5.41 9.07
C GLY A 158 13.62 -4.27 9.62
N ILE A 159 13.00 -3.48 8.74
CA ILE A 159 12.07 -2.40 9.12
C ILE A 159 10.70 -3.03 9.30
N GLY A 160 10.52 -3.73 10.43
CA GLY A 160 9.35 -4.54 10.73
C GLY A 160 8.01 -3.80 10.76
N LYS A 161 8.01 -2.47 11.00
CA LYS A 161 6.77 -1.68 11.00
C LYS A 161 6.29 -1.28 9.60
N ALA A 162 7.11 -1.46 8.56
CA ALA A 162 6.74 -1.15 7.18
C ALA A 162 5.63 -2.08 6.66
N LEU A 163 5.73 -3.38 6.97
CA LEU A 163 4.72 -4.39 6.69
C LEU A 163 4.53 -5.25 7.93
N SER A 164 3.31 -5.43 8.39
CA SER A 164 3.01 -6.27 9.55
C SER A 164 1.66 -6.96 9.41
N ARG A 165 1.33 -7.90 10.29
CA ARG A 165 0.00 -8.52 10.35
C ARG A 165 -0.82 -7.86 11.46
N ASN A 166 -2.11 -7.62 11.21
CA ASN A 166 -3.07 -7.21 12.23
C ASN A 166 -4.34 -8.07 12.08
N ASN A 167 -4.62 -8.92 13.06
CA ASN A 167 -5.78 -9.83 13.02
C ASN A 167 -7.12 -9.11 13.22
N ASN A 168 -7.12 -7.86 13.69
CA ASN A 168 -8.31 -7.04 13.88
C ASN A 168 -8.52 -6.04 12.74
N ILE A 169 -7.79 -6.16 11.64
CA ILE A 169 -7.70 -5.13 10.59
C ILE A 169 -9.07 -4.80 9.96
N VAL A 170 -9.91 -5.80 9.73
CA VAL A 170 -11.26 -5.61 9.19
C VAL A 170 -12.15 -4.86 10.18
N ARG A 171 -12.08 -5.22 11.46
CA ARG A 171 -12.85 -4.53 12.52
C ARG A 171 -12.41 -3.08 12.66
N GLU A 172 -11.11 -2.81 12.62
CA GLU A 172 -10.56 -1.45 12.64
C GLU A 172 -10.98 -0.65 11.40
N PHE A 173 -10.91 -1.25 10.21
CA PHE A 173 -11.35 -0.63 8.97
C PHE A 173 -12.82 -0.20 9.06
N LYS A 174 -13.71 -1.09 9.50
CA LYS A 174 -15.15 -0.79 9.66
C LYS A 174 -15.42 0.33 10.65
N LYS A 175 -14.65 0.45 11.74
CA LYS A 175 -14.78 1.55 12.72
C LYS A 175 -14.42 2.92 12.15
N LEU A 176 -13.59 2.97 11.11
CA LEU A 176 -13.16 4.20 10.45
C LEU A 176 -14.07 4.60 9.29
N LEU A 177 -15.06 3.77 8.95
CA LEU A 177 -16.09 4.18 8.00
C LEU A 177 -16.93 5.28 8.66
N PRO A 178 -17.17 6.42 8.00
CA PRO A 178 -18.13 7.40 8.50
C PRO A 178 -19.47 6.68 8.73
N GLN A 179 -20.19 7.02 9.80
CA GLN A 179 -21.55 6.49 10.03
C GLN A 179 -22.43 6.93 8.85
#